data_AF-A0A8J6I5Q4-F1
#
_entry.id   AF-A0A8J6I5Q4-F1
#
_cell.length_a   1.000
_cell.length_b   1.000
_cell.length_c   1.000
_cell.angle_alpha   90.00
_cell.angle_beta   90.00
_cell.angle_gamma   90.00
#
_symmetry.space_group_name_H-M   'P 1'
#
loop_
_entity.id
_entity.type
_entity.pdbx_description
1 polymer ?
#
loop_
_entity_poly.entity_id
_entity_poly.type
_entity_poly.pdbx_seq_one_letter_code
_entity_poly.pdbx_strand_id
1 'polypeptide(L)'
;ERYVASGEINSKVDDTAAKIKQLAGEFEKYDQDTLDGLTVTFDDGAWLNVRPSNTEPLLRLNVEASTPERMAQVRDEALAIIRG
;
A
#
# COMPACT_ATOMS: atom_id res chain seq x y z
N GLU A 1 13.15 -4.05 17.50
CA GLU A 1 13.61 -2.92 16.65
C GLU A 1 12.45 -2.02 16.30
N ARG A 2 12.72 -0.75 15.96
CA ARG A 2 11.70 0.25 15.65
C ARG A 2 11.52 0.27 14.13
N TYR A 3 10.39 -0.21 13.63
CA TYR A 3 10.06 -0.13 12.21
C TYR A 3 10.01 1.32 11.74
N VAL A 4 10.32 1.54 10.45
CA VAL A 4 10.21 2.84 9.79
C VAL A 4 8.87 2.88 9.06
N ALA A 5 8.01 3.82 9.46
CA ALA A 5 6.71 4.03 8.86
C ALA A 5 6.74 5.17 7.84
N SER A 6 6.01 5.03 6.74
CA SER A 6 5.79 6.11 5.76
C SER A 6 4.92 7.24 6.30
N GLY A 7 4.14 6.97 7.35
CA GLY A 7 2.91 7.71 7.66
C GLY A 7 1.77 7.39 6.69
N GLU A 8 0.58 7.93 6.96
CA GLU A 8 -0.56 7.78 6.04
C GLU A 8 -0.41 8.74 4.84
N ILE A 9 -0.51 8.19 3.64
CA ILE A 9 -0.44 8.94 2.39
C ILE A 9 -1.77 8.82 1.66
N ASN A 10 -2.43 9.96 1.47
CA ASN A 10 -3.71 10.03 0.77
C ASN A 10 -3.51 10.34 -0.72
N SER A 11 -4.18 9.60 -1.59
CA SER A 11 -4.18 9.84 -3.05
C SER A 11 -5.61 9.79 -3.58
N LYS A 12 -6.08 10.92 -4.14
CA LYS A 12 -7.36 10.96 -4.85
C LYS A 12 -7.26 10.12 -6.11
N VAL A 13 -8.25 9.27 -6.35
CA VAL A 13 -8.33 8.40 -7.52
C VAL A 13 -9.77 8.33 -7.99
N ASP A 14 -9.96 8.19 -9.30
CA ASP A 14 -11.30 8.13 -9.88
C ASP A 14 -12.00 6.80 -9.59
N ASP A 15 -11.22 5.71 -9.48
CA ASP A 15 -11.72 4.37 -9.18
C ASP A 15 -10.80 3.67 -8.16
N THR A 16 -11.23 3.65 -6.91
CA THR A 16 -10.49 3.00 -5.81
C THR A 16 -10.42 1.48 -5.98
N ALA A 17 -11.48 0.85 -6.48
CA ALA A 17 -11.55 -0.60 -6.63
C ALA A 17 -10.63 -1.09 -7.75
N ALA A 18 -10.59 -0.39 -8.89
CA ALA A 18 -9.67 -0.70 -9.98
C ALA A 18 -8.21 -0.61 -9.53
N LYS A 19 -7.86 0.41 -8.74
CA LYS A 19 -6.50 0.60 -8.21
C LYS A 19 -6.11 -0.46 -7.19
N ILE A 20 -7.01 -0.85 -6.29
CA ILE A 20 -6.77 -1.96 -5.36
C ILE A 20 -6.56 -3.27 -6.13
N LYS A 21 -7.37 -3.55 -7.15
CA LYS A 21 -7.21 -4.74 -7.99
C LYS A 21 -5.86 -4.75 -8.74
N GLN A 22 -5.43 -3.60 -9.25
CA GLN A 22 -4.14 -3.46 -9.93
C GLN A 22 -2.97 -3.74 -8.97
N LEU A 23 -3.02 -3.19 -7.75
CA LEU A 23 -2.04 -3.46 -6.70
C LEU A 23 -2.01 -4.95 -6.29
N ALA A 24 -3.18 -5.55 -6.10
CA ALA A 24 -3.28 -6.98 -5.74
C ALA A 24 -2.63 -7.88 -6.79
N GLY A 25 -2.80 -7.53 -8.08
CA GLY A 25 -2.15 -8.24 -9.19
C GLY A 25 -0.64 -8.03 -9.23
N GLU A 26 -0.15 -6.80 -9.07
CA GLU A 26 1.30 -6.52 -9.05
C GLU A 26 2.02 -7.30 -7.93
N PHE A 27 1.38 -7.42 -6.78
CA PHE A 27 1.94 -8.05 -5.60
C PHE A 27 1.40 -9.47 -5.35
N GLU A 28 0.85 -10.16 -6.37
CA GLU A 28 0.17 -11.46 -6.22
C GLU A 28 1.04 -12.58 -5.63
N LYS A 29 2.36 -12.46 -5.73
CA LYS A 29 3.32 -13.43 -5.22
C LYS A 29 3.54 -13.37 -3.70
N TYR A 30 3.08 -12.31 -3.05
CA TYR A 30 3.26 -12.10 -1.62
C TYR A 30 1.97 -12.45 -0.86
N ASP A 31 2.08 -12.59 0.46
CA ASP A 31 0.91 -12.83 1.31
C ASP A 31 -0.02 -11.61 1.31
N GLN A 32 -1.33 -11.83 1.14
CA GLN A 32 -2.33 -10.78 1.04
C GLN A 32 -3.52 -11.03 1.96
N ASP A 33 -3.97 -9.97 2.61
CA ASP A 33 -5.22 -9.93 3.36
C ASP A 33 -6.11 -8.78 2.85
N THR A 34 -7.42 -9.03 2.73
CA THR A 34 -8.37 -8.05 2.19
C THR A 34 -9.43 -7.61 3.19
N LEU A 35 -9.18 -7.73 4.50
CA LEU A 35 -10.15 -7.41 5.55
C LEU A 35 -10.38 -5.89 5.71
N ASP A 36 -9.32 -5.09 5.64
CA ASP A 36 -9.36 -3.61 5.64
C ASP A 36 -8.61 -3.05 4.42
N GLY A 37 -9.19 -3.22 3.24
CA GLY A 37 -8.57 -2.85 1.97
C GLY A 37 -7.73 -3.97 1.39
N LEU A 38 -6.47 -3.68 1.08
CA LEU A 38 -5.45 -4.63 0.65
C LEU A 38 -4.22 -4.45 1.52
N THR A 39 -3.91 -5.45 2.33
CA THR A 39 -2.63 -5.58 3.02
C THR A 39 -1.76 -6.55 2.26
N VAL A 40 -0.50 -6.20 2.01
CA VAL A 40 0.50 -7.09 1.42
C VAL A 40 1.67 -7.19 2.38
N THR A 41 2.05 -8.41 2.75
CA THR A 41 3.21 -8.70 3.60
C THR A 41 4.33 -9.30 2.74
N PHE A 42 5.48 -8.64 2.73
CA PHE A 42 6.66 -9.05 1.96
C PHE A 42 7.52 -10.06 2.75
N ASP A 43 8.34 -10.84 2.04
CA ASP A 43 9.17 -11.90 2.64
C ASP A 43 10.17 -11.38 3.69
N ASP A 44 10.57 -10.11 3.58
CA ASP A 44 11.48 -9.43 4.50
C ASP A 44 10.76 -8.80 5.71
N GLY A 45 9.46 -9.03 5.85
CA GLY A 45 8.62 -8.50 6.92
C GLY A 45 8.19 -7.05 6.73
N ALA A 46 8.54 -6.41 5.60
CA ALA A 46 7.89 -5.16 5.23
C ALA A 46 6.41 -5.42 4.92
N TRP A 47 5.58 -4.39 5.05
CA TRP A 47 4.18 -4.47 4.66
C TRP A 47 3.66 -3.15 4.13
N LEU A 48 2.64 -3.23 3.25
CA LEU A 48 1.81 -2.09 2.87
C LEU A 48 0.35 -2.39 3.18
N ASN A 49 -0.42 -1.35 3.48
CA ASN A 49 -1.88 -1.39 3.52
C ASN A 49 -2.43 -0.27 2.65
N VAL A 50 -3.31 -0.62 1.72
CA VAL A 50 -4.06 0.31 0.89
C VAL A 50 -5.54 0.10 1.12
N ARG A 51 -6.22 1.14 1.62
CA ARG A 51 -7.66 1.08 1.89
C ARG A 51 -8.40 2.28 1.28
N PRO A 52 -9.64 2.08 0.82
CA PRO A 52 -10.48 3.20 0.40
C PRO A 52 -10.87 4.06 1.60
N SER A 53 -10.90 5.38 1.39
CA SER A 53 -11.53 6.27 2.37
C SER A 53 -13.05 6.06 2.33
N ASN A 54 -13.66 5.95 3.52
CA ASN A 54 -15.11 5.78 3.65
C ASN A 54 -15.90 7.06 3.31
N THR A 55 -15.25 8.22 3.33
CA THR A 55 -15.92 9.54 3.23
C THR A 55 -15.46 10.37 2.05
N GLU A 56 -14.40 9.97 1.35
CA GLU A 56 -13.78 10.73 0.26
C GLU A 56 -13.33 9.80 -0.87
N PRO A 57 -13.33 10.24 -2.14
CA PRO A 57 -12.87 9.44 -3.27
C PRO A 57 -11.33 9.39 -3.33
N LEU A 58 -10.73 8.72 -2.35
CA LEU A 58 -9.28 8.57 -2.24
C LEU A 58 -8.89 7.21 -1.66
N LEU A 59 -7.66 6.80 -1.95
CA LEU A 59 -6.97 5.69 -1.29
C LEU A 59 -6.02 6.21 -0.21
N ARG A 60 -5.95 5.48 0.90
CA ARG A 60 -5.00 5.69 2.00
C ARG A 60 -3.94 4.60 1.93
N LEU A 61 -2.67 4.98 1.81
CA LEU A 61 -1.52 4.08 1.82
C LEU A 61 -0.74 4.23 3.12
N ASN A 62 -0.43 3.12 3.77
CA ASN A 62 0.52 3.01 4.88
C ASN A 62 1.57 1.95 4.52
N VAL A 63 2.83 2.21 4.84
CA VAL A 63 3.94 1.27 4.62
C VAL A 63 4.82 1.25 5.86
N GLU A 64 5.23 0.06 6.29
CA GLU A 64 6.29 -0.10 7.28
C GLU A 64 7.35 -1.08 6.79
N ALA A 65 8.62 -0.80 7.13
CA ALA A 65 9.73 -1.71 6.85
C ALA A 65 10.82 -1.58 7.92
N SER A 66 11.79 -2.49 7.89
CA SER A 66 12.95 -2.49 8.79
C SER A 66 13.93 -1.33 8.54
N THR A 67 13.97 -0.79 7.31
CA THR A 67 14.85 0.33 6.95
C THR A 67 14.11 1.46 6.21
N PRO A 68 14.60 2.71 6.27
CA PRO A 68 14.03 3.81 5.51
C PRO A 68 14.04 3.59 4.01
N GLU A 69 15.11 2.98 3.48
CA GLU A 69 15.28 2.71 2.05
C GLU A 69 14.24 1.70 1.57
N ARG A 70 14.00 0.63 2.34
CA ARG A 70 13.03 -0.40 1.98
C ARG A 70 11.59 0.13 2.06
N MET A 71 11.28 0.89 3.11
CA MET A 71 9.98 1.57 3.23
C MET A 71 9.74 2.51 2.04
N ALA A 72 10.73 3.33 1.68
CA ALA A 72 10.63 4.25 0.55
C ALA A 72 10.42 3.51 -0.77
N GLN A 73 11.14 2.40 -1.00
CA GLN A 73 10.96 1.57 -2.18
C GLN A 73 9.52 1.05 -2.30
N VAL A 74 9.01 0.37 -1.26
CA VAL A 74 7.66 -0.20 -1.26
C VAL A 74 6.60 0.90 -1.44
N ARG A 75 6.78 2.03 -0.75
CA ARG A 75 5.90 3.20 -0.87
C ARG A 75 5.87 3.72 -2.30
N ASP A 76 7.03 3.92 -2.92
CA ASP A 76 7.13 4.53 -4.24
C ASP A 76 6.60 3.61 -5.34
N GLU A 77 6.84 2.30 -5.24
CA GLU A 77 6.23 1.28 -6.11
C GLU A 77 4.70 1.33 -6.02
N ALA A 78 4.13 1.34 -4.81
CA ALA A 78 2.68 1.41 -4.62
C ALA A 78 2.09 2.75 -5.13
N LEU A 79 2.75 3.88 -4.85
CA LEU A 79 2.30 5.19 -5.30
C LEU A 79 2.34 5.36 -6.82
N ALA A 80 3.30 4.75 -7.50
CA ALA A 80 3.36 4.77 -8.96
C ALA A 80 2.11 4.11 -9.58
N ILE A 81 1.64 3.01 -9.00
CA ILE A 81 0.43 2.30 -9.44
C ILE A 81 -0.84 3.09 -9.09
N ILE A 82 -0.90 3.64 -7.87
CA ILE A 82 -2.06 4.41 -7.39
C ILE A 82 -2.28 5.67 -8.23
N ARG A 83 -1.20 6.36 -8.64
CA ARG A 83 -1.25 7.69 -9.26
C ARG A 83 -1.01 7.71 -10.77
N GLY A 84 -0.53 6.62 -11.37
CA GLY A 84 -0.40 6.46 -12.84
C GLY A 84 -1.69 5.95 -13.47
#